data_AF-A0AAW0UQQ5-F1
#
_entry.id   AF-A0AAW0UQQ5-F1
#
_cell.length_a   1.000
_cell.length_b   1.000
_cell.length_c   1.000
_cell.angle_alpha   90.00
_cell.angle_beta   90.00
_cell.angle_gamma   90.00
#
_symmetry.space_group_name_H-M   'P 1'
#
loop_
_entity.id
_entity.type
_entity.pdbx_description
1 polymer ?
#
loop_
_entity_poly.entity_id
_entity_poly.type
_entity_poly.pdbx_seq_one_letter_code
_entity_poly.pdbx_strand_id
1 'polypeptide(L)'
;MNTVLEMVLPLLYKWYNFLTVGEGLREAYVNWPRWAKDFRLVNFDPRGLFPEYLEMVLQYGFVTIFVASFPLAPFFAFLNNIFEMRLDANKLLSHFRRPIPQRVKDIGVWFKILDSIGKLAVITNAFIIAFTSNFIPELVYRHVVSDRNSLDGFLDYSLATFKVADYPPHYHPDSPTAPDYCRYPDYRQPPDSPTPYDYAPIYWHILAARLAFVVVFENVVCVIIMFIKWVIPDMPFRLQEQIRREAYVTNEIIVEQELRRAREGGEDLSGTPLRPNRARRRYRGASWGGQPSKGEVEV
;
A
#
# COMPACT_ATOMS: atom_id res chain seq x y z
N MET A 1 9.04 -8.83 12.88
CA MET A 1 9.89 -10.02 13.12
C MET A 1 10.80 -10.32 11.95
N ASN A 2 10.31 -10.25 10.69
CA ASN A 2 11.15 -10.43 9.49
C ASN A 2 12.35 -9.47 9.45
N THR A 3 12.15 -8.16 9.56
CA THR A 3 13.24 -7.17 9.63
C THR A 3 14.27 -7.46 10.73
N VAL A 4 13.84 -7.95 11.91
CA VAL A 4 14.75 -8.30 13.02
C VAL A 4 15.52 -9.58 12.72
N LEU A 5 14.88 -10.58 12.14
CA LEU A 5 15.54 -11.82 11.71
C LEU A 5 16.58 -11.51 10.63
N GLU A 6 16.19 -10.70 9.65
CA GLU A 6 17.02 -10.23 8.56
C GLU A 6 18.17 -9.33 9.01
N MET A 7 17.98 -8.56 10.09
CA MET A 7 19.02 -7.78 10.75
C MET A 7 20.01 -8.66 11.54
N VAL A 8 19.50 -9.62 12.32
CA VAL A 8 20.29 -10.36 13.30
C VAL A 8 21.02 -11.54 12.66
N LEU A 9 20.43 -12.22 11.68
CA LEU A 9 21.03 -13.37 11.02
C LEU A 9 22.38 -13.10 10.33
N PRO A 10 22.56 -12.06 9.50
CA PRO A 10 23.86 -11.80 8.85
C PRO A 10 24.93 -11.36 9.86
N LEU A 11 24.54 -10.66 10.93
CA LEU A 11 25.44 -10.29 12.02
C LEU A 11 25.90 -11.52 12.82
N LEU A 12 24.97 -12.40 13.20
CA LEU A 12 25.26 -13.65 13.87
C LEU A 12 26.10 -14.57 12.99
N TYR A 13 25.79 -14.67 11.70
CA TYR A 13 26.55 -15.49 10.75
C TYR A 13 27.98 -14.94 10.53
N LYS A 14 28.13 -13.62 10.44
CA LYS A 14 29.44 -12.95 10.35
C LYS A 14 30.26 -13.15 11.63
N TRP A 15 29.63 -13.04 12.79
CA TRP A 15 30.27 -13.28 14.08
C TRP A 15 30.67 -14.74 14.26
N TYR A 16 29.78 -15.68 13.90
CA TYR A 16 30.06 -17.11 13.90
C TYR A 16 31.22 -17.47 12.96
N ASN A 17 31.21 -16.99 11.72
CA ASN A 17 32.31 -17.21 10.78
C ASN A 17 33.61 -16.56 11.25
N PHE A 18 33.54 -15.42 11.92
CA PHE A 18 34.73 -14.80 12.51
C PHE A 18 35.36 -15.66 13.60
N LEU A 19 34.53 -16.34 14.40
CA LEU A 19 35.01 -17.26 15.44
C LEU A 19 35.51 -18.60 14.88
N THR A 20 34.99 -19.05 13.73
CA THR A 20 35.23 -20.39 13.20
C THR A 20 36.32 -20.43 12.11
N VAL A 21 36.58 -19.33 11.39
CA VAL A 21 37.55 -19.26 10.29
C VAL A 21 38.94 -18.90 10.80
N GLY A 22 39.91 -19.81 10.66
CA GLY A 22 41.31 -19.58 11.02
C GLY A 22 41.99 -18.50 10.16
N GLU A 23 42.98 -17.80 10.73
CA GLU A 23 43.65 -16.63 10.13
C GLU A 23 44.22 -16.87 8.72
N GLY A 24 44.76 -18.07 8.44
CA GLY A 24 45.34 -18.39 7.13
C GLY A 24 44.33 -18.43 5.96
N LEU A 25 43.09 -18.86 6.21
CA LEU A 25 42.01 -18.82 5.19
C LEU A 25 41.58 -17.37 4.91
N ARG A 26 41.75 -16.49 5.89
CA ARG A 26 41.40 -15.06 5.78
C ARG A 26 42.43 -14.30 4.94
N GLU A 27 43.72 -14.56 5.13
CA GLU A 27 44.78 -14.00 4.27
C GLU A 27 44.63 -14.45 2.82
N ALA A 28 44.35 -15.73 2.58
CA ALA A 28 44.07 -16.24 1.24
C ALA A 28 42.88 -15.51 0.61
N TYR A 29 41.78 -15.31 1.35
CA TYR A 29 40.59 -14.60 0.88
C TYR A 29 40.87 -13.12 0.52
N VAL A 30 41.70 -12.42 1.29
CA VAL A 30 42.07 -11.03 1.00
C VAL A 30 42.77 -10.91 -0.36
N ASN A 31 43.63 -11.87 -0.68
CA ASN A 31 44.41 -11.90 -1.92
C ASN A 31 43.63 -12.39 -3.16
N TRP A 32 42.36 -12.78 -3.03
CA TRP A 32 41.56 -13.23 -4.17
C TRP A 32 41.24 -12.10 -5.16
N PRO A 33 41.17 -12.41 -6.47
CA PRO A 33 40.75 -11.45 -7.47
C PRO A 33 39.28 -11.05 -7.26
N ARG A 34 38.94 -9.81 -7.65
CA ARG A 34 37.60 -9.23 -7.41
C ARG A 34 36.45 -10.09 -7.95
N TRP A 35 36.59 -10.62 -9.17
CA TRP A 35 35.57 -11.47 -9.78
C TRP A 35 35.30 -12.76 -8.98
N ALA A 36 36.31 -13.32 -8.31
CA ALA A 36 36.15 -14.53 -7.49
C ALA A 36 35.42 -14.21 -6.17
N LYS A 37 35.67 -13.03 -5.60
CA LYS A 37 34.92 -12.52 -4.44
C LYS A 37 33.45 -12.30 -4.81
N ASP A 38 33.19 -11.67 -5.94
CA ASP A 38 31.82 -11.41 -6.42
C ASP A 38 31.10 -12.73 -6.77
N PHE A 39 31.79 -13.71 -7.35
CA PHE A 39 31.21 -15.02 -7.67
C PHE A 39 30.80 -15.82 -6.42
N ARG A 40 31.21 -15.43 -5.21
CA ARG A 40 30.76 -16.07 -3.97
C ARG A 40 29.44 -15.48 -3.44
N LEU A 41 29.09 -14.26 -3.84
CA LEU A 41 27.86 -13.58 -3.38
C LEU A 41 26.61 -14.27 -3.95
N VAL A 42 25.45 -13.99 -3.36
CA VAL A 42 24.16 -14.53 -3.82
C VAL A 42 23.82 -13.90 -5.17
N ASN A 43 23.39 -14.72 -6.13
CA ASN A 43 22.90 -14.22 -7.41
C ASN A 43 21.57 -13.50 -7.22
N PHE A 44 21.43 -12.33 -7.83
CA PHE A 44 20.16 -11.60 -7.83
C PHE A 44 19.20 -12.25 -8.83
N ASP A 45 18.14 -12.89 -8.32
CA ASP A 45 17.10 -13.51 -9.16
C ASP A 45 16.32 -12.42 -9.93
N PRO A 46 15.80 -12.69 -11.15
CA PRO A 46 14.94 -11.75 -11.86
C PRO A 46 13.69 -11.34 -11.08
N ARG A 47 13.22 -12.17 -10.13
CA ARG A 47 12.12 -11.85 -9.21
C ARG A 47 12.61 -11.43 -7.82
N GLY A 48 13.89 -11.11 -7.66
CA GLY A 48 14.49 -10.77 -6.37
C GLY A 48 13.84 -9.58 -5.66
N LEU A 49 13.25 -8.63 -6.39
CA LEU A 49 12.53 -7.49 -5.82
C LEU A 49 11.10 -7.82 -5.35
N PHE A 50 10.51 -8.93 -5.80
CA PHE A 50 9.14 -9.30 -5.46
C PHE A 50 8.90 -9.42 -3.95
N PRO A 51 9.70 -10.17 -3.16
CA PRO A 51 9.51 -10.26 -1.72
C PRO A 51 9.68 -8.90 -1.02
N GLU A 52 10.61 -8.05 -1.47
CA GLU A 52 10.83 -6.72 -0.89
C GLU A 52 9.60 -5.82 -1.10
N TYR A 53 9.02 -5.82 -2.30
CA TYR A 53 7.77 -5.10 -2.56
C TYR A 53 6.60 -5.69 -1.78
N LEU A 54 6.51 -7.02 -1.67
CA LEU A 54 5.44 -7.68 -0.93
C LEU A 54 5.46 -7.26 0.55
N GLU A 55 6.62 -7.23 1.19
CA GLU A 55 6.78 -6.79 2.57
C GLU A 55 6.28 -5.35 2.76
N MET A 56 6.72 -4.44 1.90
CA MET A 56 6.30 -3.02 1.95
C MET A 56 4.80 -2.84 1.71
N VAL A 57 4.22 -3.60 0.78
CA VAL A 57 2.77 -3.54 0.48
C VAL A 57 1.94 -4.12 1.62
N LEU A 58 2.39 -5.20 2.26
CA LEU A 58 1.73 -5.75 3.45
C LEU A 58 1.77 -4.76 4.61
N GLN A 59 2.92 -4.11 4.84
CA GLN A 59 3.03 -3.07 5.85
C GLN A 59 2.08 -1.90 5.58
N TYR A 60 2.00 -1.43 4.33
CA TYR A 60 1.02 -0.42 3.92
C TYR A 60 -0.42 -0.87 4.18
N GLY A 61 -0.75 -2.13 3.87
CA GLY A 61 -2.06 -2.71 4.14
C GLY A 61 -2.41 -2.69 5.63
N PHE A 62 -1.51 -3.15 6.50
CA PHE A 62 -1.74 -3.11 7.95
C PHE A 62 -1.96 -1.70 8.48
N VAL A 63 -1.17 -0.74 8.00
CA VAL A 63 -1.28 0.66 8.42
C VAL A 63 -2.59 1.28 7.98
N THR A 64 -3.04 1.01 6.75
CA THR A 64 -4.21 1.69 6.18
C THR A 64 -5.54 1.03 6.55
N ILE A 65 -5.63 -0.30 6.52
CA ILE A 65 -6.88 -1.04 6.75
C ILE A 65 -7.33 -0.99 8.22
N PHE A 66 -6.37 -0.93 9.16
CA PHE A 66 -6.64 -1.04 10.61
C PHE A 66 -6.30 0.23 11.40
N VAL A 67 -6.15 1.37 10.72
CA VAL A 67 -5.78 2.64 11.38
C VAL A 67 -6.81 3.07 12.43
N ALA A 68 -8.10 2.81 12.19
CA ALA A 68 -9.17 3.16 13.12
C ALA A 68 -9.07 2.43 14.47
N SER A 69 -8.51 1.21 14.47
CA SER A 69 -8.32 0.42 15.69
C SER A 69 -7.03 0.77 16.43
N PHE A 70 -5.96 1.09 15.70
CA PHE A 70 -4.65 1.37 16.28
C PHE A 70 -3.98 2.60 15.67
N PRO A 71 -4.14 3.79 16.27
CA PRO A 71 -3.65 5.05 15.69
C PRO A 71 -2.12 5.18 15.68
N LEU A 72 -1.40 4.36 16.45
CA LEU A 72 0.08 4.37 16.51
C LEU A 72 0.74 3.50 15.42
N ALA A 73 -0.02 2.74 14.62
CA ALA A 73 0.53 1.92 13.53
C ALA A 73 1.45 2.70 12.57
N PRO A 74 1.08 3.90 12.08
CA PRO A 74 1.93 4.68 11.18
C PRO A 74 3.29 5.02 11.77
N PHE A 75 3.37 5.25 13.09
CA PHE A 75 4.62 5.55 13.77
C PHE A 75 5.58 4.36 13.75
N PHE A 76 5.07 3.15 14.05
CA PHE A 76 5.87 1.93 13.98
C PHE A 76 6.29 1.59 12.55
N ALA A 77 5.40 1.80 11.58
CA ALA A 77 5.72 1.63 10.17
C ALA A 77 6.80 2.61 9.69
N PHE A 78 6.77 3.85 10.16
CA PHE A 78 7.80 4.85 9.86
C PHE A 78 9.17 4.43 10.41
N LEU A 79 9.24 4.01 11.67
CA LEU A 79 10.48 3.50 12.25
C LEU A 79 10.98 2.26 11.50
N ASN A 80 10.08 1.33 11.15
CA ASN A 80 10.44 0.16 10.37
C ASN A 80 11.05 0.56 9.03
N ASN A 81 10.40 1.46 8.28
CA ASN A 81 10.89 1.95 6.99
C ASN A 81 12.29 2.59 7.08
N ILE A 82 12.62 3.29 8.17
CA ILE A 82 13.97 3.86 8.36
C ILE A 82 15.02 2.76 8.45
N PHE A 83 14.75 1.71 9.24
CA PHE A 83 15.68 0.59 9.37
C PHE A 83 15.74 -0.22 8.08
N GLU A 84 14.59 -0.51 7.48
CA GLU A 84 14.47 -1.27 6.24
C GLU A 84 15.29 -0.66 5.11
N MET A 85 15.17 0.65 4.88
CA MET A 85 15.97 1.35 3.86
C MET A 85 17.49 1.16 4.03
N ARG A 86 17.97 1.09 5.27
CA ARG A 86 19.41 0.89 5.55
C ARG A 86 19.81 -0.57 5.39
N LEU A 87 18.94 -1.49 5.80
CA LEU A 87 19.17 -2.93 5.71
C LEU A 87 19.16 -3.40 4.26
N ASP A 88 18.18 -2.97 3.47
CA ASP A 88 18.10 -3.26 2.04
C ASP A 88 19.31 -2.74 1.26
N ALA A 89 19.76 -1.52 1.59
CA ALA A 89 20.97 -0.97 1.00
C ALA A 89 22.19 -1.84 1.34
N ASN A 90 22.35 -2.25 2.59
CA ASN A 90 23.45 -3.12 2.99
C ASN A 90 23.34 -4.54 2.41
N LYS A 91 22.13 -5.07 2.28
CA LYS A 91 21.82 -6.36 1.66
C LYS A 91 22.26 -6.35 0.19
N LEU A 92 21.87 -5.34 -0.58
CA LEU A 92 22.24 -5.18 -1.99
C LEU A 92 23.74 -4.92 -2.20
N LEU A 93 24.39 -4.18 -1.29
CA LEU A 93 25.82 -3.85 -1.42
C LEU A 93 26.76 -4.95 -0.96
N SER A 94 26.40 -5.70 0.09
CA SER A 94 27.32 -6.63 0.77
C SER A 94 27.02 -8.11 0.51
N HIS A 95 25.77 -8.48 0.15
CA HIS A 95 25.35 -9.89 0.09
C HIS A 95 24.97 -10.36 -1.32
N PHE A 96 24.54 -9.44 -2.20
CA PHE A 96 24.17 -9.75 -3.57
C PHE A 96 25.26 -9.40 -4.58
N ARG A 97 25.33 -10.18 -5.66
CA ARG A 97 26.04 -9.78 -6.87
C ARG A 97 25.34 -8.61 -7.51
N ARG A 98 26.11 -7.74 -8.17
CA ARG A 98 25.57 -6.59 -8.90
C ARG A 98 24.53 -7.06 -9.92
N PRO A 99 23.26 -6.64 -9.80
CA PRO A 99 22.23 -7.00 -10.77
C PRO A 99 22.45 -6.28 -12.09
N ILE A 100 21.90 -6.85 -13.17
CA ILE A 100 21.90 -6.22 -14.48
C ILE A 100 20.88 -5.06 -14.44
N PRO A 101 21.29 -3.82 -14.78
CA PRO A 101 20.39 -2.68 -14.72
C PRO A 101 19.28 -2.81 -15.77
N GLN A 102 18.04 -2.73 -15.32
CA GLN A 102 16.85 -2.72 -16.17
C GLN A 102 16.16 -1.37 -16.08
N ARG A 103 15.81 -0.78 -17.24
CA ARG A 103 15.04 0.46 -17.29
C ARG A 103 13.55 0.13 -17.25
N VAL A 104 12.86 0.63 -16.23
CA VAL A 104 11.40 0.53 -16.07
C VAL A 104 10.83 1.93 -15.87
N LYS A 105 9.61 2.17 -16.33
CA LYS A 105 8.93 3.46 -16.18
C LYS A 105 8.31 3.62 -14.80
N ASP A 106 7.69 2.54 -14.31
CA ASP A 106 6.88 2.53 -13.09
C ASP A 106 7.15 1.27 -12.26
N ILE A 107 6.63 1.24 -11.03
CA ILE A 107 6.66 0.07 -10.14
C ILE A 107 5.78 -1.10 -10.63
N GLY A 108 4.99 -0.89 -11.69
CA GLY A 108 4.18 -1.93 -12.34
C GLY A 108 2.89 -2.26 -11.59
N VAL A 109 2.59 -3.56 -11.44
CA VAL A 109 1.32 -4.06 -10.86
C VAL A 109 1.09 -3.59 -9.43
N TRP A 110 2.16 -3.34 -8.68
CA TRP A 110 2.11 -2.89 -7.29
C TRP A 110 1.33 -1.58 -7.11
N PHE A 111 1.37 -0.68 -8.09
CA PHE A 111 0.58 0.55 -8.04
C PHE A 111 -0.93 0.27 -8.01
N LYS A 112 -1.39 -0.66 -8.86
CA LYS A 112 -2.80 -1.07 -8.89
C LYS A 112 -3.21 -1.77 -7.59
N ILE A 113 -2.30 -2.55 -7.00
CA ILE A 113 -2.53 -3.22 -5.72
C ILE A 113 -2.67 -2.18 -4.60
N LEU A 114 -1.76 -1.21 -4.51
CA LEU A 114 -1.81 -0.14 -3.51
C LEU A 114 -3.08 0.72 -3.64
N ASP A 115 -3.50 1.06 -4.86
CA ASP A 115 -4.77 1.78 -5.10
C ASP A 115 -5.99 0.93 -4.67
N SER A 116 -5.95 -0.38 -4.94
CA SER A 116 -7.02 -1.30 -4.52
C SER A 116 -7.09 -1.42 -3.00
N ILE A 117 -5.94 -1.57 -2.32
CA ILE A 117 -5.84 -1.60 -0.86
C ILE A 117 -6.34 -0.28 -0.27
N GLY A 118 -5.98 0.86 -0.87
CA GLY A 118 -6.46 2.18 -0.43
C GLY A 118 -7.98 2.31 -0.47
N LYS A 119 -8.63 1.82 -1.53
CA LYS A 119 -10.10 1.78 -1.63
C LYS A 119 -10.72 0.84 -0.61
N LEU A 120 -10.18 -0.36 -0.45
CA LEU A 120 -10.63 -1.32 0.55
C LEU A 120 -10.48 -0.79 1.97
N ALA A 121 -9.40 -0.06 2.26
CA ALA A 121 -9.15 0.53 3.56
C ALA A 121 -10.25 1.51 3.99
N VAL A 122 -10.84 2.27 3.06
CA VAL A 122 -11.96 3.17 3.38
C VAL A 122 -13.17 2.37 3.87
N ILE A 123 -13.52 1.32 3.14
CA ILE A 123 -14.64 0.43 3.46
C ILE A 123 -14.39 -0.25 4.82
N THR A 124 -13.23 -0.90 4.99
CA THR A 124 -12.93 -1.64 6.22
C THR A 124 -12.92 -0.75 7.45
N ASN A 125 -12.33 0.46 7.37
CA ASN A 125 -12.35 1.39 8.50
C ASN A 125 -13.77 1.87 8.83
N ALA A 126 -14.63 2.07 7.83
CA ALA A 126 -16.04 2.41 8.06
C ALA A 126 -16.75 1.31 8.88
N PHE A 127 -16.55 0.04 8.50
CA PHE A 127 -17.11 -1.10 9.21
C PHE A 127 -16.51 -1.27 10.62
N ILE A 128 -15.19 -1.08 10.79
CA ILE A 128 -14.53 -1.14 12.10
C ILE A 128 -15.15 -0.11 13.05
N ILE A 129 -15.31 1.13 12.60
CA ILE A 129 -15.91 2.19 13.42
C ILE A 129 -17.38 1.90 13.71
N ALA A 130 -18.15 1.42 12.73
CA ALA A 130 -19.58 1.18 12.90
C ALA A 130 -19.89 -0.02 13.82
N PHE A 131 -19.19 -1.14 13.62
CA PHE A 131 -19.54 -2.43 14.25
C PHE A 131 -18.65 -2.80 15.43
N THR A 132 -17.36 -2.46 15.40
CA THR A 132 -16.42 -2.83 16.47
C THR A 132 -16.37 -1.77 17.58
N SER A 133 -16.58 -0.49 17.25
CA SER A 133 -16.61 0.57 18.26
C SER A 133 -18.00 0.75 18.90
N ASN A 134 -18.01 1.21 20.15
CA ASN A 134 -19.22 1.65 20.86
C ASN A 134 -19.68 3.06 20.45
N PHE A 135 -18.96 3.71 19.51
CA PHE A 135 -19.27 5.06 19.06
C PHE A 135 -20.72 5.24 18.58
N ILE A 136 -21.22 4.33 17.73
CA ILE A 136 -22.59 4.46 17.19
C ILE A 136 -23.66 4.20 18.26
N PRO A 137 -23.61 3.10 19.06
CA PRO A 137 -24.54 2.91 20.17
C PRO A 137 -24.56 4.06 21.19
N GLU A 138 -23.39 4.60 21.55
CA GLU A 138 -23.27 5.74 22.46
C GLU A 138 -23.93 7.00 21.87
N LEU A 139 -23.73 7.25 20.58
CA LEU A 139 -24.34 8.37 19.87
C LEU A 139 -25.86 8.24 19.81
N VAL A 140 -26.37 7.04 19.51
CA VAL A 140 -27.82 6.77 19.47
C VAL A 140 -28.43 6.94 20.87
N TYR A 141 -27.82 6.37 21.91
CA TYR A 141 -28.29 6.53 23.28
C TYR A 141 -28.34 8.01 23.68
N ARG A 142 -27.26 8.75 23.41
CA ARG A 142 -27.14 10.16 23.75
C ARG A 142 -28.23 11.03 23.11
N HIS A 143 -28.59 10.76 21.85
CA HIS A 143 -29.53 11.59 21.10
C HIS A 143 -30.98 11.13 21.15
N VAL A 144 -31.23 9.84 21.33
CA VAL A 144 -32.58 9.26 21.25
C VAL A 144 -33.15 8.91 22.63
N VAL A 145 -32.29 8.53 23.58
CA VAL A 145 -32.72 7.99 24.88
C VAL A 145 -32.42 8.97 26.02
N SER A 146 -31.29 9.67 25.99
CA SER A 146 -30.86 10.56 27.07
C SER A 146 -31.51 11.93 26.99
N ASP A 147 -32.29 12.30 28.01
CA ASP A 147 -32.95 13.61 28.09
C ASP A 147 -31.95 14.79 28.17
N ARG A 148 -30.76 14.54 28.72
CA ARG A 148 -29.74 15.57 28.98
C ARG A 148 -28.54 15.54 28.02
N ASN A 149 -28.60 14.71 26.97
CA ASN A 149 -27.43 14.43 26.11
C ASN A 149 -26.20 13.97 26.93
N SER A 150 -26.42 13.24 28.03
CA SER A 150 -25.36 12.64 28.84
C SER A 150 -25.27 11.13 28.59
N LEU A 151 -24.10 10.54 28.80
CA LEU A 151 -23.90 9.08 28.75
C LEU A 151 -24.19 8.40 30.10
N ASP A 152 -24.73 9.13 31.08
CA ASP A 152 -25.12 8.56 32.36
C ASP A 152 -26.15 7.43 32.16
N GLY A 153 -25.89 6.27 32.75
CA GLY A 153 -26.74 5.08 32.60
C GLY A 153 -26.57 4.30 31.29
N PHE A 154 -25.64 4.70 30.41
CA PHE A 154 -25.41 3.98 29.15
C PHE A 154 -25.03 2.50 29.37
N LEU A 155 -24.18 2.23 30.36
CA LEU A 155 -23.77 0.86 30.68
C LEU A 155 -24.97 0.00 31.08
N ASP A 156 -25.83 0.51 31.95
CA ASP A 156 -27.06 -0.17 32.37
C ASP A 156 -28.03 -0.39 31.21
N TYR A 157 -28.10 0.55 30.27
CA TYR A 157 -28.93 0.45 29.07
C TYR A 157 -28.39 -0.56 28.04
N SER A 158 -27.07 -0.66 27.90
CA SER A 158 -26.39 -1.52 26.93
C SER A 158 -26.42 -3.02 27.30
N LEU A 159 -26.84 -3.33 28.53
CA LEU A 159 -26.84 -4.68 29.09
C LEU A 159 -28.26 -5.24 29.12
N ALA A 160 -28.49 -6.35 28.42
CA ALA A 160 -29.72 -7.12 28.55
C ALA A 160 -29.69 -7.95 29.84
N THR A 161 -30.86 -8.14 30.44
CA THR A 161 -31.01 -8.98 31.64
C THR A 161 -31.48 -10.37 31.24
N PHE A 162 -30.85 -11.40 31.81
CA PHE A 162 -31.19 -12.80 31.63
C PHE A 162 -31.53 -13.44 32.96
N LYS A 163 -32.61 -14.22 33.01
CA LYS A 163 -33.00 -14.96 34.21
C LYS A 163 -32.29 -16.31 34.22
N VAL A 164 -31.50 -16.58 35.25
CA VAL A 164 -30.65 -17.77 35.32
C VAL A 164 -31.47 -19.07 35.36
N ALA A 165 -32.71 -19.00 35.83
CA ALA A 165 -33.64 -20.13 35.84
C ALA A 165 -34.04 -20.62 34.43
N ASP A 166 -33.85 -19.80 33.39
CA ASP A 166 -34.25 -20.13 32.01
C ASP A 166 -33.12 -20.83 31.23
N TYR A 167 -31.98 -21.15 31.87
CA TYR A 167 -30.94 -21.95 31.26
C TYR A 167 -31.43 -23.38 30.97
N PRO A 168 -30.93 -24.05 29.91
CA PRO A 168 -31.16 -25.47 29.74
C PRO A 168 -30.55 -26.25 30.92
N PRO A 169 -31.11 -27.41 31.32
CA PRO A 169 -30.69 -28.13 32.54
C PRO A 169 -29.18 -28.42 32.63
N HIS A 170 -28.50 -28.58 31.50
CA HIS A 170 -27.06 -28.85 31.43
C HIS A 170 -26.17 -27.62 31.66
N TYR A 171 -26.72 -26.42 31.58
CA TYR A 171 -26.00 -25.14 31.75
C TYR A 171 -26.37 -24.42 33.06
N HIS A 172 -27.21 -25.04 33.90
CA HIS A 172 -27.53 -24.48 35.20
C HIS A 172 -26.26 -24.38 36.07
N PRO A 173 -26.05 -23.26 36.77
CA PRO A 173 -24.92 -23.14 37.67
C PRO A 173 -25.10 -24.07 38.88
N ASP A 174 -24.09 -24.90 39.17
CA ASP A 174 -24.07 -25.81 40.31
C ASP A 174 -23.92 -25.10 41.68
N SER A 175 -23.72 -23.78 41.68
CA SER A 175 -23.48 -23.00 42.90
C SER A 175 -24.79 -22.58 43.58
N PRO A 176 -24.97 -22.85 44.89
CA PRO A 176 -26.13 -22.40 45.66
C PRO A 176 -26.18 -20.88 45.89
N THR A 177 -25.14 -20.14 45.49
CA THR A 177 -25.05 -18.67 45.57
C THR A 177 -25.23 -17.98 44.21
N ALA A 178 -25.71 -18.69 43.20
CA ALA A 178 -25.95 -18.10 41.89
C ALA A 178 -27.00 -16.97 41.99
N PRO A 179 -26.76 -15.80 41.36
CA PRO A 179 -27.74 -14.72 41.33
C PRO A 179 -28.94 -15.11 40.46
N ASP A 180 -30.12 -14.59 40.79
CA ASP A 180 -31.35 -14.86 40.02
C ASP A 180 -31.29 -14.28 38.59
N TYR A 181 -30.58 -13.17 38.43
CA TYR A 181 -30.42 -12.45 37.18
C TYR A 181 -28.95 -12.21 36.85
N CYS A 182 -28.59 -12.36 35.57
CA CYS A 182 -27.29 -11.96 35.02
C CYS A 182 -27.47 -10.96 33.88
N ARG A 183 -26.40 -10.23 33.55
CA ARG A 183 -26.41 -9.20 32.51
C ARG A 183 -25.38 -9.51 31.43
N TYR A 184 -25.73 -9.29 30.17
CA TYR A 184 -24.86 -9.55 29.01
C TYR A 184 -25.00 -8.44 27.96
N PRO A 185 -23.95 -8.16 27.16
CA PRO A 185 -23.97 -7.06 26.19
C PRO A 185 -24.78 -7.43 24.95
N ASP A 186 -26.07 -7.11 24.97
CA ASP A 186 -26.98 -7.22 23.83
C ASP A 186 -28.22 -6.34 24.04
N TYR A 187 -28.95 -6.04 22.96
CA TYR A 187 -30.18 -5.24 22.99
C TYR A 187 -31.41 -6.14 22.85
N ARG A 188 -31.70 -6.90 23.91
CA ARG A 188 -32.83 -7.84 23.99
C ARG A 188 -33.84 -7.42 25.05
N GLN A 189 -35.07 -7.86 24.88
CA GLN A 189 -36.14 -7.59 25.83
C GLN A 189 -35.93 -8.36 27.15
N PRO A 190 -36.33 -7.77 28.28
CA PRO A 190 -36.21 -8.42 29.59
C PRO A 190 -37.13 -9.64 29.73
N PRO A 191 -36.86 -10.55 30.69
CA PRO A 191 -37.66 -11.76 30.89
C PRO A 191 -39.13 -11.50 31.26
N ASP A 192 -39.44 -10.33 31.85
CA ASP A 192 -40.80 -9.96 32.26
C ASP A 192 -41.66 -9.39 31.12
N SER A 193 -41.09 -9.23 29.92
CA SER A 193 -41.76 -8.68 28.74
C SER A 193 -42.66 -9.73 28.04
N PRO A 194 -43.64 -9.31 27.22
CA PRO A 194 -44.50 -10.25 26.49
C PRO A 194 -43.75 -11.12 25.46
N THR A 195 -42.58 -10.69 25.02
CA THR A 195 -41.69 -11.41 24.08
C THR A 195 -40.29 -11.50 24.68
N PRO A 196 -40.07 -12.39 25.67
CA PRO A 196 -38.83 -12.47 26.41
C PRO A 196 -37.68 -12.90 25.50
N TYR A 197 -36.50 -12.28 25.69
CA TYR A 197 -35.25 -12.58 24.97
C TYR A 197 -35.22 -12.26 23.47
N ASP A 198 -36.32 -11.78 22.89
CA ASP A 198 -36.36 -11.27 21.52
C ASP A 198 -35.64 -9.92 21.40
N TYR A 199 -35.23 -9.58 20.17
CA TYR A 199 -34.57 -8.30 19.91
C TYR A 199 -35.47 -7.12 20.26
N ALA A 200 -34.93 -6.18 21.03
CA ALA A 200 -35.62 -4.95 21.34
C ALA A 200 -35.69 -4.05 20.09
N PRO A 201 -36.70 -3.20 19.91
CA PRO A 201 -36.80 -2.30 18.76
C PRO A 201 -35.58 -1.38 18.61
N ILE A 202 -34.91 -1.02 19.72
CA ILE A 202 -33.67 -0.24 19.69
C ILE A 202 -32.54 -0.94 18.94
N TYR A 203 -32.47 -2.28 18.96
CA TYR A 203 -31.47 -3.04 18.23
C TYR A 203 -31.48 -2.67 16.74
N TRP A 204 -32.68 -2.59 16.15
CA TRP A 204 -32.87 -2.24 14.75
C TRP A 204 -32.54 -0.78 14.46
N HIS A 205 -32.82 0.14 15.39
CA HIS A 205 -32.39 1.54 15.27
C HIS A 205 -30.86 1.68 15.27
N ILE A 206 -30.17 0.97 16.17
CA ILE A 206 -28.71 0.96 16.23
C ILE A 206 -28.13 0.34 14.96
N LEU A 207 -28.69 -0.78 14.49
CA LEU A 207 -28.26 -1.42 13.25
C LEU A 207 -28.45 -0.50 12.04
N ALA A 208 -29.61 0.16 11.92
CA ALA A 208 -29.87 1.12 10.86
C ALA A 208 -28.89 2.32 10.94
N ALA A 209 -28.61 2.83 12.14
CA ALA A 209 -27.64 3.91 12.34
C ALA A 209 -26.22 3.48 11.95
N ARG A 210 -25.80 2.24 12.26
CA ARG A 210 -24.51 1.68 11.83
C ARG A 210 -24.38 1.63 10.32
N LEU A 211 -25.40 1.11 9.63
CA LEU A 211 -25.39 1.03 8.16
C LEU A 211 -25.43 2.42 7.52
N ALA A 212 -26.25 3.33 8.04
CA ALA A 212 -26.31 4.71 7.57
C ALA A 212 -24.97 5.43 7.74
N PHE A 213 -24.29 5.22 8.88
CA PHE A 213 -22.95 5.76 9.12
C PHE A 213 -21.94 5.27 8.09
N VAL A 214 -21.92 3.97 7.77
CA VAL A 214 -21.00 3.42 6.76
C VAL A 214 -21.20 4.12 5.41
N VAL A 215 -22.45 4.24 4.96
CA VAL A 215 -22.76 4.90 3.68
C VAL A 215 -22.32 6.37 3.70
N VAL A 216 -22.64 7.13 4.75
CA VAL A 216 -22.25 8.54 4.85
C VAL A 216 -20.73 8.69 4.88
N PHE A 217 -20.05 7.88 5.70
CA PHE A 217 -18.60 7.91 5.84
C PHE A 217 -17.90 7.62 4.52
N GLU A 218 -18.30 6.56 3.82
CA GLU A 218 -17.73 6.19 2.52
C GLU A 218 -17.91 7.30 1.48
N ASN A 219 -19.11 7.87 1.38
CA ASN A 219 -19.39 8.94 0.43
C ASN A 219 -18.58 10.21 0.73
N VAL A 220 -18.47 10.60 2.00
CA VAL A 220 -17.69 11.78 2.41
C VAL A 220 -16.20 11.57 2.09
N VAL A 221 -15.63 10.43 2.46
CA VAL A 221 -14.22 10.13 2.17
C VAL A 221 -13.98 10.07 0.67
N CYS A 222 -14.90 9.48 -0.10
CA CYS A 222 -14.81 9.43 -1.55
C CYS A 222 -14.80 10.83 -2.18
N VAL A 223 -15.68 11.73 -1.75
CA VAL A 223 -15.72 13.13 -2.20
C VAL A 223 -14.42 13.85 -1.88
N ILE A 224 -13.87 13.66 -0.67
CA ILE A 224 -12.58 14.24 -0.27
C ILE A 224 -11.45 13.73 -1.16
N ILE A 225 -11.40 12.42 -1.44
CA ILE A 225 -10.37 11.84 -2.32
C ILE A 225 -10.52 12.38 -3.75
N MET A 226 -11.73 12.50 -4.27
CA MET A 226 -11.99 13.10 -5.59
C MET A 226 -11.52 14.55 -5.63
N PHE A 227 -11.78 15.33 -4.58
CA PHE A 227 -11.32 16.69 -4.46
C PHE A 227 -9.78 16.78 -4.42
N ILE A 228 -9.11 15.93 -3.64
CA ILE A 228 -7.64 15.89 -3.58
C ILE A 228 -7.04 15.57 -4.95
N LYS A 229 -7.61 14.57 -5.65
CA LYS A 229 -7.18 14.21 -7.02
C LYS A 229 -7.43 15.34 -8.03
N TRP A 230 -8.44 16.17 -7.81
CA TRP A 230 -8.69 17.34 -8.64
C TRP A 230 -7.70 18.48 -8.37
N VAL A 231 -7.29 18.67 -7.11
CA VAL A 231 -6.35 19.74 -6.71
C VAL A 231 -4.91 19.43 -7.10
N ILE A 232 -4.47 18.17 -6.98
CA ILE A 232 -3.09 17.77 -7.21
C ILE A 232 -2.91 17.33 -8.68
N PRO A 233 -2.16 18.07 -9.51
CA PRO A 233 -1.91 17.65 -10.88
C PRO A 233 -0.97 16.44 -10.92
N ASP A 234 -1.26 15.47 -11.78
CA ASP A 234 -0.47 14.23 -11.91
C ASP A 234 0.99 14.46 -12.36
N MET A 235 1.26 15.56 -13.07
CA MET A 235 2.60 15.94 -13.51
C MET A 235 3.04 17.27 -12.87
N PRO A 236 4.22 17.33 -12.23
CA PRO A 236 4.72 18.59 -11.68
C PRO A 236 5.10 19.57 -12.80
N PHE A 237 4.77 20.85 -12.60
CA PHE A 237 4.97 21.91 -13.60
C PHE A 237 6.41 21.99 -14.13
N ARG A 238 7.41 21.84 -13.25
CA ARG A 238 8.84 21.88 -13.63
C ARG A 238 9.22 20.78 -14.63
N LEU A 239 8.68 19.58 -14.46
CA LEU A 239 8.94 18.48 -15.38
C LEU A 239 8.26 18.72 -16.72
N GLN A 240 7.02 19.23 -16.71
CA GLN A 240 6.31 19.59 -17.92
C GLN A 240 7.06 20.68 -18.72
N GLU A 241 7.62 21.66 -18.02
CA GLU A 241 8.44 22.71 -18.62
C GLU A 241 9.75 22.18 -19.20
N GLN A 242 10.45 21.29 -18.47
CA GLN A 242 11.65 20.63 -18.97
C GLN A 242 11.39 19.81 -20.23
N ILE A 243 10.34 18.98 -20.23
CA ILE A 243 9.94 18.20 -21.41
C ILE A 243 9.62 19.12 -22.60
N ARG A 244 8.90 20.22 -22.36
CA ARG A 244 8.58 21.20 -23.41
C ARG A 244 9.83 21.87 -23.96
N ARG A 245 10.78 22.22 -23.09
CA ARG A 245 12.06 22.85 -23.47
C ARG A 245 12.93 21.90 -24.28
N GLU A 246 13.08 20.66 -23.83
CA GLU A 246 13.85 19.64 -24.56
C GLU A 246 13.21 19.33 -25.92
N ALA A 247 11.88 19.27 -26.00
CA ALA A 247 11.16 19.08 -27.26
C ALA A 247 11.36 20.27 -28.22
N TYR A 248 11.29 21.51 -27.71
CA TYR A 248 11.52 22.71 -28.51
C TYR A 248 12.95 22.74 -29.08
N VAL A 249 13.96 22.57 -28.24
CA VAL A 249 15.37 22.57 -28.65
C VAL A 249 15.67 21.45 -29.65
N THR A 250 15.11 20.26 -29.43
CA THR A 250 15.27 19.12 -30.35
C THR A 250 14.66 19.43 -31.72
N ASN A 251 13.46 20.03 -31.76
CA ASN A 251 12.81 20.41 -33.02
C ASN A 251 13.59 21.49 -33.77
N GLU A 252 14.13 22.48 -33.08
CA GLU A 252 14.95 23.54 -33.68
C GLU A 252 16.21 22.95 -34.33
N ILE A 253 16.92 22.06 -33.63
CA ILE A 253 18.10 21.37 -34.16
C ILE A 253 17.76 20.52 -35.38
N ILE A 254 16.63 19.80 -35.36
CA ILE A 254 16.17 18.99 -36.49
C ILE A 254 15.90 19.87 -37.71
N VAL A 255 15.17 20.97 -37.55
CA VAL A 255 14.85 21.90 -38.65
C VAL A 255 16.14 22.52 -39.22
N GLU A 256 17.06 22.96 -38.36
CA GLU A 256 18.34 23.52 -38.81
C GLU A 256 19.16 22.48 -39.60
N GLN A 257 19.21 21.22 -39.14
CA GLN A 257 19.89 20.14 -39.84
C GLN A 257 19.26 19.83 -41.20
N GLU A 258 17.94 19.78 -41.28
CA GLU A 258 17.23 19.53 -42.55
C GLU A 258 17.43 20.70 -43.54
N LEU A 259 17.44 21.95 -43.05
CA LEU A 259 17.76 23.12 -43.88
C LEU A 259 19.20 23.09 -44.43
N ARG A 260 20.17 22.69 -43.60
CA ARG A 260 21.58 22.53 -44.03
C ARG A 260 21.70 21.46 -45.12
N ARG A 261 21.06 20.31 -44.94
CA ARG A 261 21.01 19.24 -45.95
C ARG A 261 20.38 19.68 -47.27
N ALA A 262 19.31 20.47 -47.20
CA ALA A 262 18.65 20.99 -48.40
C ALA A 262 19.52 21.97 -49.19
N ARG A 263 20.37 22.77 -48.50
CA ARG A 263 21.33 23.66 -49.15
C ARG A 263 22.47 22.89 -49.81
N GLU A 264 23.08 21.95 -49.10
CA GLU A 264 24.17 21.12 -49.65
C GLU A 264 23.68 20.28 -50.85
N GLY A 265 22.47 19.71 -50.78
CA GLY A 265 21.86 19.00 -51.91
C GLY A 265 21.41 19.92 -53.07
N GLY A 266 21.27 21.23 -52.82
CA GLY A 266 20.97 22.24 -53.85
C GLY A 266 22.22 22.76 -54.56
N GLU A 267 23.36 22.82 -53.88
CA GLU A 267 24.64 23.24 -54.47
C GLU A 267 25.19 22.20 -55.47
N ASP A 268 24.97 20.90 -55.24
CA ASP A 268 25.33 19.81 -56.16
C ASP A 268 24.59 19.86 -57.53
N LEU A 269 23.52 20.65 -57.65
CA LEU A 269 22.77 20.85 -58.91
C LEU A 269 23.23 22.06 -59.73
N SER A 270 24.15 22.89 -59.19
CA SER A 270 24.60 24.13 -59.84
C SER A 270 26.05 24.12 -60.37
N GLY A 271 26.78 23.01 -60.21
CA GLY A 271 28.18 22.92 -60.68
C GLY A 271 28.64 21.51 -61.08
N THR A 272 28.49 21.19 -62.37
CA THR A 272 29.16 20.08 -63.12
C THR A 272 28.78 18.62 -62.78
N PRO A 273 28.64 17.70 -63.77
CA PRO A 273 28.11 16.36 -63.55
C PRO A 273 29.21 15.34 -63.26
N LEU A 274 29.17 14.65 -62.13
CA LEU A 274 30.03 13.47 -61.89
C LEU A 274 29.28 12.33 -61.17
N ARG A 275 29.02 11.28 -61.97
CA ARG A 275 28.90 9.83 -61.74
C ARG A 275 28.23 9.27 -60.46
N PRO A 276 27.48 8.16 -60.61
CA PRO A 276 26.86 7.48 -59.48
C PRO A 276 27.90 6.64 -58.74
N ASN A 277 27.97 6.73 -57.41
CA ASN A 277 28.35 5.58 -56.61
C ASN A 277 27.79 5.57 -55.18
N ARG A 278 27.13 4.44 -54.92
CA ARG A 278 26.69 3.83 -53.66
C ARG A 278 27.44 4.25 -52.38
N ALA A 279 26.69 4.66 -51.37
CA ALA A 279 26.72 4.03 -50.04
C ALA A 279 25.49 4.43 -49.21
N ARG A 280 24.38 3.70 -49.40
CA ARG A 280 23.19 3.79 -48.53
C ARG A 280 23.52 3.10 -47.20
N ARG A 281 24.17 3.78 -46.25
CA ARG A 281 24.20 3.33 -44.85
C ARG A 281 22.89 3.73 -44.18
N ARG A 282 21.96 2.78 -44.23
CA ARG A 282 20.70 2.76 -43.50
C ARG A 282 21.00 2.76 -42.00
N TYR A 283 21.06 3.94 -41.38
CA TYR A 283 20.83 4.01 -39.94
C TYR A 283 19.36 3.67 -39.70
N ARG A 284 19.11 2.48 -39.15
CA ARG A 284 17.86 2.15 -38.47
C ARG A 284 17.79 3.03 -37.23
N GLY A 285 17.34 4.27 -37.40
CA GLY A 285 16.78 5.05 -36.29
C GLY A 285 15.51 4.34 -35.85
N ALA A 286 15.52 3.82 -34.63
CA ALA A 286 14.32 3.29 -34.00
C ALA A 286 13.24 4.38 -34.00
N SER A 287 12.13 4.09 -34.67
CA SER A 287 10.89 4.84 -34.59
C SER A 287 10.45 4.93 -33.13
N TRP A 288 10.60 6.11 -32.53
CA TRP A 288 9.83 6.52 -31.36
C TRP A 288 8.80 7.55 -31.82
N GLY A 289 7.80 7.04 -32.55
CA GLY A 289 6.57 7.74 -32.88
C GLY A 289 5.40 6.85 -32.49
N GLY A 290 5.11 6.78 -31.19
CA GLY A 290 3.86 6.23 -30.69
C GLY A 290 2.89 7.37 -30.43
N GLN A 291 2.07 7.69 -31.44
CA GLN A 291 0.83 8.46 -31.22
C GLN A 291 -0.26 7.51 -30.67
N PRO A 292 -1.25 8.05 -29.95
CA PRO A 292 -2.18 7.28 -29.13
C PRO A 292 -3.22 6.58 -30.02
N SER A 293 -3.42 5.28 -29.81
CA SER A 293 -4.51 4.53 -30.43
C SER A 293 -5.83 4.96 -29.80
N LYS A 294 -6.69 5.56 -30.64
CA LYS A 294 -8.14 5.63 -30.41
C LYS A 294 -8.66 4.21 -30.19
N GLY A 295 -9.47 4.05 -29.14
CA GLY A 295 -10.22 2.82 -28.89
C GLY A 295 -11.28 2.65 -29.98
N GLU A 296 -11.21 1.50 -30.64
CA GLU A 296 -12.30 0.96 -31.44
C GLU A 296 -13.14 0.05 -30.54
N VAL A 297 -14.43 0.35 -30.55
CA VAL A 297 -15.52 -0.36 -29.89
C VAL A 297 -15.91 -1.52 -30.79
N GLU A 298 -15.89 -2.75 -30.28
CA GLU A 298 -16.76 -3.82 -30.78
C GLU A 298 -17.28 -4.67 -29.61
N VAL A 299 -18.61 -4.59 -29.47
CA VAL A 299 -19.63 -5.54 -28.95
C VAL A 299 -19.35 -6.31 -27.66
#